data_AF-A0A2E9THM7-F1
#
_entry.id   AF-A0A2E9THM7-F1
#
_cell.length_a   1.000
_cell.length_b   1.000
_cell.length_c   1.000
_cell.angle_alpha   90.00
_cell.angle_beta   90.00
_cell.angle_gamma   90.00
#
_symmetry.space_group_name_H-M   'P 1'
#
loop_
_entity.id
_entity.type
_entity.pdbx_description
1 polymer ?
#
loop_
_entity_poly.entity_id
_entity_poly.type
_entity_poly.pdbx_seq_one_letter_code
_entity_poly.pdbx_strand_id
1 'polypeptide(L)'
;MHKVLIVSILLLVSGSNLFSQLPKSESAPFKVKWYKMQSPNFNVFFYKGMDSVANYTINYLENSHSKIKQNPDDKIRKTNIILHGENSISNAFVTSSPRRSEFYANAKPESSHFLHNNNWIDLLVNHEYRHLVQRELAYNNKFNKAVHFLFGQSLAGSLAKSTMPVWYWEGDAVDYETREGSFGRGKIPKFTLTSKMNKSFNSNLNYDKQILGSYKSKTPNVYESGYLMVKYLKDNYGLDTFNKIVNKANKQSYLPLPFFRALKKETGLNYKALYNISLNEGINYSFDSDVKAIHSRNSKIYSDFKYPKELKDGRIVFIKQGMGSYKEIQVIDENGKNNKLIIPGMIKDIERVPNSNNVIGWIEFDKDPRWDKRTYSVIKLFDINKKKIIKKSKKNFYSSFDISQSGRKIIALNNNVDGTQSLQEFDNEFNLKKSFDLRGGVYSSIKFVSENNLIGIKTSRGIKTVFLLDLDRHSFDYIKETSKNIGWPSLKEDWLVYSSDNKGLEEIFFYNIKSGKDHIIPGNTIGRYYPSISQDGKFIYFSEMTKNGFDIKKLEINKGAFKQIDFIEM
;
A
#
# COMPACT_ATOMS: atom_id res chain seq x y z
N MET A 1 47.66 23.39 -30.69
CA MET A 1 46.96 22.44 -31.58
C MET A 1 45.90 21.56 -30.90
N HIS A 2 45.91 21.35 -29.57
CA HIS A 2 44.93 20.46 -28.92
C HIS A 2 43.52 21.06 -28.67
N LYS A 3 43.37 22.39 -28.59
CA LYS A 3 42.04 23.02 -28.43
C LYS A 3 41.17 22.99 -29.69
N VAL A 4 41.81 22.97 -30.87
CA VAL A 4 41.10 22.91 -32.17
C VAL A 4 40.59 21.49 -32.43
N LEU A 5 41.34 20.47 -32.03
CA LEU A 5 40.97 19.06 -32.23
C LEU A 5 39.69 18.64 -31.48
N ILE A 6 39.47 19.16 -30.26
CA ILE A 6 38.27 18.86 -29.46
C ILE A 6 37.02 19.50 -30.07
N VAL A 7 37.15 20.71 -30.63
CA VAL A 7 36.06 21.41 -31.32
C VAL A 7 35.77 20.71 -32.66
N SER A 8 36.78 20.19 -33.36
CA SER A 8 36.62 19.42 -34.59
C SER A 8 35.93 18.07 -34.39
N ILE A 9 36.15 17.38 -33.27
CA ILE A 9 35.46 16.10 -32.96
C ILE A 9 33.98 16.32 -32.62
N LEU A 10 33.63 17.45 -31.99
CA LEU A 10 32.23 17.83 -31.71
C LEU A 10 31.47 18.28 -32.97
N LEU A 11 32.17 18.80 -33.98
CA LEU A 11 31.58 19.24 -35.26
C LEU A 11 31.47 18.13 -36.32
N LEU A 12 32.06 16.96 -36.08
CA LEU A 12 31.98 15.79 -36.99
C LEU A 12 30.76 14.89 -36.75
N VAL A 13 29.90 15.21 -35.78
CA VAL A 13 28.57 14.58 -35.66
C VAL A 13 27.69 15.18 -36.76
N SER A 14 27.80 14.57 -37.93
CA SER A 14 27.04 14.91 -39.13
C SER A 14 25.56 14.87 -38.80
N GLY A 15 24.86 15.96 -39.15
CA GLY A 15 23.43 16.16 -38.95
C GLY A 15 22.55 15.23 -39.77
N SER A 16 22.62 13.92 -39.51
CA SER A 16 21.51 13.05 -39.81
C SER A 16 20.36 13.46 -38.89
N ASN A 17 19.18 13.73 -39.46
CA ASN A 17 17.94 13.88 -38.72
C ASN A 17 17.69 12.59 -37.91
N LEU A 18 18.27 12.50 -36.72
CA LEU A 18 17.98 11.47 -35.75
C LEU A 18 16.60 11.77 -35.23
N PHE A 19 15.59 11.20 -35.89
CA PHE A 19 14.25 11.13 -35.34
C PHE A 19 14.35 10.33 -34.04
N SER A 20 14.45 11.04 -32.92
CA SER A 20 14.32 10.41 -31.61
C SER A 20 12.90 9.85 -31.54
N GLN A 21 12.80 8.52 -31.58
CA GLN A 21 11.57 7.86 -31.15
C GLN A 21 11.54 7.97 -29.63
N LEU A 22 10.79 8.94 -29.13
CA LEU A 22 10.36 8.88 -27.74
C LEU A 22 9.51 7.60 -27.62
N PRO A 23 9.75 6.72 -26.64
CA PRO A 23 8.92 5.55 -26.43
C PRO A 23 7.46 5.97 -26.34
N LYS A 24 6.54 5.13 -26.85
CA LYS A 24 5.09 5.39 -26.85
C LYS A 24 4.69 6.06 -25.54
N SER A 25 4.30 7.33 -25.62
CA SER A 25 3.83 8.06 -24.45
C SER A 25 2.55 7.37 -23.97
N GLU A 26 2.54 6.93 -22.70
CA GLU A 26 1.32 6.42 -22.08
C GLU A 26 0.18 7.43 -22.29
N SER A 27 -0.97 6.94 -22.72
CA SER A 27 -2.05 7.79 -23.22
C SER A 27 -3.25 7.81 -22.28
N ALA A 28 -3.80 9.01 -22.07
CA ALA A 28 -5.10 9.21 -21.45
C ALA A 28 -6.20 9.26 -22.52
N PRO A 29 -7.46 8.90 -22.19
CA PRO A 29 -8.56 8.94 -23.14
C PRO A 29 -8.73 10.30 -23.83
N PHE A 30 -8.93 10.31 -25.15
CA PHE A 30 -9.05 11.54 -25.96
C PHE A 30 -10.15 12.51 -25.48
N LYS A 31 -11.21 11.98 -24.84
CA LYS A 31 -12.32 12.77 -24.30
C LYS A 31 -11.95 13.58 -23.05
N VAL A 32 -10.82 13.30 -22.43
CA VAL A 32 -10.35 13.98 -21.22
C VAL A 32 -10.04 15.44 -21.57
N LYS A 33 -10.73 16.37 -20.92
CA LYS A 33 -10.39 17.79 -20.95
C LYS A 33 -9.45 18.10 -19.79
N TRP A 34 -8.25 18.55 -20.09
CA TRP A 34 -7.22 18.86 -19.11
C TRP A 34 -7.30 20.31 -18.64
N TYR A 35 -7.21 20.50 -17.33
CA TYR A 35 -7.17 21.79 -16.66
C TYR A 35 -5.85 21.93 -15.92
N LYS A 36 -5.41 23.16 -15.66
CA LYS A 36 -4.17 23.47 -14.95
C LYS A 36 -4.45 24.43 -13.80
N MET A 37 -4.02 24.06 -12.60
CA MET A 37 -3.85 24.98 -11.48
C MET A 37 -2.38 25.32 -11.32
N GLN A 38 -2.09 26.56 -10.95
CA GLN A 38 -0.74 27.05 -10.80
C GLN A 38 -0.58 27.76 -9.47
N SER A 39 0.53 27.48 -8.80
CA SER A 39 0.99 28.11 -7.58
C SER A 39 2.46 28.54 -7.78
N PRO A 40 3.14 29.17 -6.81
CA PRO A 40 4.55 29.55 -6.96
C PRO A 40 5.46 28.37 -7.35
N ASN A 41 5.36 27.25 -6.64
CA ASN A 41 6.28 26.11 -6.75
C ASN A 41 5.73 24.94 -7.59
N PHE A 42 4.45 24.95 -7.96
CA PHE A 42 3.81 23.82 -8.65
C PHE A 42 2.91 24.22 -9.82
N ASN A 43 2.81 23.31 -10.78
CA ASN A 43 1.74 23.25 -11.76
C ASN A 43 1.02 21.90 -11.57
N VAL A 44 -0.28 21.93 -11.35
CA VAL A 44 -1.10 20.71 -11.20
C VAL A 44 -2.03 20.60 -12.41
N PHE A 45 -1.84 19.57 -13.22
CA PHE A 45 -2.66 19.23 -14.38
C PHE A 45 -3.65 18.14 -14.00
N PHE A 46 -4.93 18.29 -14.32
CA PHE A 46 -5.98 17.37 -13.86
C PHE A 46 -7.14 17.29 -14.86
N TYR A 47 -8.00 16.28 -14.70
CA TYR A 47 -9.20 16.13 -15.54
C TYR A 47 -10.27 17.12 -15.10
N LYS A 48 -11.02 17.69 -16.04
CA LYS A 48 -12.22 18.48 -15.73
C LYS A 48 -13.13 17.69 -14.77
N GLY A 49 -13.54 18.30 -13.65
CA GLY A 49 -14.34 17.66 -12.61
C GLY A 49 -13.53 17.23 -11.37
N MET A 50 -12.19 17.24 -11.42
CA MET A 50 -11.33 16.94 -10.27
C MET A 50 -10.93 18.21 -9.48
N ASP A 51 -11.68 19.29 -9.62
CA ASP A 51 -11.33 20.64 -9.11
C ASP A 51 -11.04 20.65 -7.60
N SER A 52 -11.86 19.95 -6.82
CA SER A 52 -11.68 19.77 -5.37
C SER A 52 -10.38 19.02 -5.03
N VAL A 53 -10.09 17.94 -5.76
CA VAL A 53 -8.87 17.13 -5.59
C VAL A 53 -7.63 17.92 -5.98
N ALA A 54 -7.68 18.65 -7.08
CA ALA A 54 -6.58 19.49 -7.56
C ALA A 54 -6.30 20.65 -6.59
N ASN A 55 -7.34 21.32 -6.10
CA ASN A 55 -7.21 22.38 -5.09
C ASN A 55 -6.62 21.84 -3.78
N TYR A 56 -7.09 20.69 -3.30
CA TYR A 56 -6.51 20.05 -2.12
C TYR A 56 -5.02 19.71 -2.35
N THR A 57 -4.70 19.11 -3.50
CA THR A 57 -3.34 18.67 -3.84
C THR A 57 -2.37 19.85 -3.90
N ILE A 58 -2.72 20.94 -4.59
CA ILE A 58 -1.81 22.08 -4.77
C ILE A 58 -1.56 22.81 -3.45
N ASN A 59 -2.59 22.95 -2.61
CA ASN A 59 -2.44 23.55 -1.28
C ASN A 59 -1.57 22.68 -0.37
N TYR A 60 -1.77 21.35 -0.38
CA TYR A 60 -0.93 20.45 0.41
C TYR A 60 0.53 20.46 -0.08
N LEU A 61 0.76 20.49 -1.40
CA LEU A 61 2.10 20.61 -1.97
C LEU A 61 2.83 21.88 -1.54
N GLU A 62 2.16 23.04 -1.58
CA GLU A 62 2.76 24.30 -1.14
C GLU A 62 3.04 24.30 0.37
N ASN A 63 2.10 23.82 1.18
CA ASN A 63 2.26 23.74 2.63
C ASN A 63 3.38 22.79 3.07
N SER A 64 3.62 21.73 2.29
CA SER A 64 4.67 20.74 2.55
C SER A 64 6.00 21.07 1.87
N HIS A 65 6.05 22.10 1.00
CA HIS A 65 7.21 22.39 0.15
C HIS A 65 8.51 22.60 0.95
N SER A 66 8.45 23.42 2.01
CA SER A 66 9.62 23.72 2.84
C SER A 66 10.02 22.54 3.71
N LYS A 67 9.05 21.83 4.29
CA LYS A 67 9.27 20.70 5.21
C LYS A 67 9.84 19.46 4.53
N ILE A 68 9.50 19.23 3.25
CA ILE A 68 9.98 18.03 2.51
C ILE A 68 11.45 18.18 2.07
N LYS A 69 11.98 19.40 2.02
CA LYS A 69 13.40 19.65 1.68
C LYS A 69 14.35 19.00 2.66
N GLN A 70 15.58 18.77 2.22
CA GLN A 70 16.63 18.29 3.12
C GLN A 70 17.20 19.45 3.97
N ASN A 71 17.35 20.62 3.36
CA ASN A 71 17.75 21.88 4.01
C ASN A 71 16.84 23.01 3.51
N PRO A 72 16.59 24.07 4.33
CA PRO A 72 15.73 25.19 3.94
C PRO A 72 16.14 25.85 2.61
N ASP A 73 17.45 25.97 2.38
CA ASP A 73 18.04 26.64 1.20
C ASP A 73 18.08 25.78 -0.07
N ASP A 74 17.62 24.52 0.00
CA ASP A 74 17.61 23.64 -1.16
C ASP A 74 16.74 24.24 -2.27
N LYS A 75 17.37 24.46 -3.42
CA LYS A 75 16.70 24.99 -4.62
C LYS A 75 15.96 23.86 -5.32
N ILE A 76 14.63 23.94 -5.33
CA ILE A 76 13.79 23.00 -6.07
C ILE A 76 13.14 23.74 -7.23
N ARG A 77 13.33 23.23 -8.45
CA ARG A 77 12.62 23.78 -9.62
C ARG A 77 11.12 23.55 -9.52
N LYS A 78 10.35 24.51 -10.06
CA LYS A 78 8.89 24.41 -10.19
C LYS A 78 8.50 23.07 -10.80
N THR A 79 7.56 22.38 -10.16
CA THR A 79 7.27 20.97 -10.45
C THR A 79 5.91 20.81 -11.13
N ASN A 80 5.88 19.98 -12.17
CA ASN A 80 4.65 19.56 -12.82
C ASN A 80 4.13 18.27 -12.18
N ILE A 81 2.87 18.30 -11.74
CA ILE A 81 2.13 17.16 -11.18
C ILE A 81 0.94 16.89 -12.09
N ILE A 82 0.70 15.63 -12.45
CA ILE A 82 -0.43 15.21 -13.28
C ILE A 82 -1.34 14.31 -12.45
N LEU A 83 -2.63 14.67 -12.33
CA LEU A 83 -3.64 13.88 -11.63
C LEU A 83 -4.49 13.11 -12.65
N HIS A 84 -4.48 11.79 -12.52
CA HIS A 84 -5.33 10.90 -13.30
C HIS A 84 -6.53 10.44 -12.49
N GLY A 85 -7.73 10.66 -13.02
CA GLY A 85 -8.99 10.29 -12.39
C GLY A 85 -9.58 8.94 -12.83
N GLU A 86 -9.16 8.39 -13.97
CA GLU A 86 -9.75 7.17 -14.55
C GLU A 86 -8.88 5.91 -14.28
N ASN A 87 -8.27 5.77 -13.10
CA ASN A 87 -7.43 4.60 -12.77
C ASN A 87 -7.79 4.01 -11.40
N SER A 88 -7.90 2.68 -11.34
CA SER A 88 -8.20 1.91 -10.12
C SER A 88 -6.98 1.43 -9.36
N ILE A 89 -5.78 1.50 -9.97
CA ILE A 89 -4.52 1.04 -9.38
C ILE A 89 -3.99 2.13 -8.45
N SER A 90 -3.87 1.82 -7.17
CA SER A 90 -3.31 2.73 -6.17
C SER A 90 -1.81 2.90 -6.39
N ASN A 91 -1.42 3.93 -7.13
CA ASN A 91 -0.02 4.20 -7.43
C ASN A 91 0.25 5.66 -7.78
N ALA A 92 1.51 6.04 -7.71
CA ALA A 92 2.07 7.24 -8.30
C ALA A 92 3.51 6.99 -8.71
N PHE A 93 4.10 7.92 -9.43
CA PHE A 93 5.52 7.83 -9.77
C PHE A 93 6.12 9.18 -10.17
N VAL A 94 7.45 9.24 -10.21
CA VAL A 94 8.21 10.37 -10.73
C VAL A 94 8.98 10.00 -11.99
N THR A 95 8.81 10.77 -13.06
CA THR A 95 9.56 10.66 -14.33
C THR A 95 10.63 11.74 -14.42
N SER A 96 11.80 11.40 -14.99
CA SER A 96 12.90 12.36 -15.17
C SER A 96 12.85 13.10 -16.51
N SER A 97 12.23 12.52 -17.55
CA SER A 97 12.20 13.09 -18.91
C SER A 97 10.82 12.92 -19.58
N PRO A 98 10.05 14.01 -19.80
CA PRO A 98 10.19 15.28 -19.11
C PRO A 98 9.93 15.14 -17.60
N ARG A 99 10.66 15.90 -16.80
CA ARG A 99 10.55 15.92 -15.32
C ARG A 99 9.13 16.26 -14.85
N ARG A 100 8.48 15.31 -14.17
CA ARG A 100 7.14 15.46 -13.58
C ARG A 100 6.85 14.32 -12.60
N SER A 101 5.76 14.44 -11.85
CA SER A 101 5.15 13.33 -11.13
C SER A 101 3.71 13.12 -11.58
N GLU A 102 3.23 11.86 -11.52
CA GLU A 102 1.90 11.46 -11.95
C GLU A 102 1.20 10.67 -10.85
N PHE A 103 0.00 11.09 -10.47
CA PHE A 103 -0.79 10.53 -9.36
C PHE A 103 -2.05 9.86 -9.89
N TYR A 104 -2.31 8.61 -9.50
CA TYR A 104 -3.60 7.96 -9.70
C TYR A 104 -4.55 8.35 -8.56
N ALA A 105 -5.02 9.59 -8.60
CA ALA A 105 -5.70 10.27 -7.50
C ALA A 105 -7.06 9.63 -7.14
N ASN A 106 -7.75 9.01 -8.11
CA ASN A 106 -9.02 8.32 -7.84
C ASN A 106 -8.84 6.91 -7.26
N ALA A 107 -7.63 6.35 -7.28
CA ALA A 107 -7.35 4.99 -6.84
C ALA A 107 -7.15 4.87 -5.32
N LYS A 108 -8.11 5.36 -4.53
CA LYS A 108 -8.04 5.28 -3.06
C LYS A 108 -7.94 3.81 -2.62
N PRO A 109 -6.84 3.43 -1.91
CA PRO A 109 -6.68 2.08 -1.39
C PRO A 109 -7.73 1.75 -0.33
N GLU A 110 -8.18 0.49 -0.29
CA GLU A 110 -9.00 -0.02 0.81
C GLU A 110 -8.16 -0.52 2.00
N SER A 111 -6.92 -0.94 1.74
CA SER A 111 -6.09 -1.66 2.69
C SER A 111 -5.58 -0.81 3.86
N SER A 112 -5.83 -1.27 5.10
CA SER A 112 -5.25 -0.68 6.31
C SER A 112 -3.75 -0.97 6.42
N HIS A 113 -3.27 -2.05 5.78
CA HIS A 113 -1.85 -2.40 5.68
C HIS A 113 -1.06 -1.56 4.67
N PHE A 114 -1.74 -0.70 3.90
CA PHE A 114 -1.10 0.16 2.91
C PHE A 114 -1.19 1.65 3.28
N LEU A 115 -2.39 2.18 3.53
CA LEU A 115 -2.62 3.62 3.70
C LEU A 115 -2.50 4.08 5.17
N HIS A 116 -2.59 3.17 6.14
CA HIS A 116 -2.80 3.50 7.55
C HIS A 116 -4.06 4.37 7.72
N ASN A 117 -3.94 5.56 8.32
CA ASN A 117 -5.02 6.53 8.50
C ASN A 117 -4.79 7.77 7.63
N ASN A 118 -3.81 7.70 6.72
CA ASN A 118 -3.40 8.85 5.93
C ASN A 118 -4.47 9.22 4.89
N ASN A 119 -4.51 10.49 4.49
CA ASN A 119 -5.20 10.86 3.26
C ASN A 119 -4.38 10.33 2.07
N TRP A 120 -5.05 9.82 1.04
CA TRP A 120 -4.38 9.26 -0.14
C TRP A 120 -3.48 10.28 -0.84
N ILE A 121 -3.95 11.52 -1.00
CA ILE A 121 -3.17 12.58 -1.65
C ILE A 121 -1.98 12.98 -0.77
N ASP A 122 -2.15 13.08 0.55
CA ASP A 122 -1.07 13.42 1.48
C ASP A 122 0.06 12.38 1.40
N LEU A 123 -0.28 11.09 1.39
CA LEU A 123 0.69 10.00 1.23
C LEU A 123 1.43 10.13 -0.11
N LEU A 124 0.70 10.33 -1.21
CA LEU A 124 1.30 10.49 -2.53
C LEU A 124 2.24 11.70 -2.60
N VAL A 125 1.82 12.84 -2.04
CA VAL A 125 2.66 14.05 -2.01
C VAL A 125 3.91 13.78 -1.17
N ASN A 126 3.77 13.30 0.06
CA ASN A 126 4.92 13.10 0.95
C ASN A 126 5.92 12.09 0.37
N HIS A 127 5.45 11.04 -0.31
CA HIS A 127 6.31 10.03 -0.91
C HIS A 127 6.94 10.51 -2.23
N GLU A 128 6.12 10.88 -3.21
CA GLU A 128 6.59 11.18 -4.57
C GLU A 128 7.29 12.53 -4.66
N TYR A 129 6.84 13.52 -3.88
CA TYR A 129 7.54 14.79 -3.84
C TYR A 129 8.91 14.64 -3.17
N ARG A 130 9.06 13.73 -2.21
CA ARG A 130 10.37 13.40 -1.64
C ARG A 130 11.33 12.86 -2.71
N HIS A 131 10.86 12.00 -3.63
CA HIS A 131 11.68 11.57 -4.77
C HIS A 131 12.10 12.73 -5.68
N LEU A 132 11.23 13.72 -5.90
CA LEU A 132 11.59 14.92 -6.65
C LEU A 132 12.64 15.76 -5.93
N VAL A 133 12.56 15.90 -4.60
CA VAL A 133 13.61 16.55 -3.79
C VAL A 133 14.93 15.83 -3.93
N GLN A 134 14.95 14.50 -3.75
CA GLN A 134 16.15 13.68 -3.91
C GLN A 134 16.80 13.88 -5.30
N ARG A 135 15.99 13.97 -6.37
CA ARG A 135 16.49 14.26 -7.74
C ARG A 135 17.00 15.68 -7.91
N GLU A 136 16.38 16.67 -7.28
CA GLU A 136 16.85 18.06 -7.33
C GLU A 136 18.18 18.25 -6.60
N LEU A 137 18.40 17.54 -5.48
CA LEU A 137 19.69 17.53 -4.79
C LEU A 137 20.81 17.01 -5.69
N ALA A 138 20.55 15.95 -6.45
CA ALA A 138 21.49 15.46 -7.47
C ALA A 138 21.68 16.49 -8.58
N TYR A 139 20.61 17.05 -9.15
CA TYR A 139 20.67 18.05 -10.21
C TYR A 139 21.43 19.31 -9.77
N ASN A 140 21.32 19.73 -8.51
CA ASN A 140 21.92 20.97 -8.03
C ASN A 140 23.46 20.98 -8.03
N ASN A 141 24.09 19.81 -8.13
CA ASN A 141 25.53 19.71 -8.26
C ASN A 141 26.03 20.25 -9.62
N LYS A 142 27.11 21.04 -9.61
CA LYS A 142 27.69 21.67 -10.82
C LYS A 142 28.01 20.66 -11.93
N PHE A 143 28.59 19.50 -11.60
CA PHE A 143 28.90 18.45 -12.57
C PHE A 143 27.62 17.87 -13.17
N ASN A 144 26.63 17.56 -12.34
CA ASN A 144 25.35 17.00 -12.81
C ASN A 144 24.55 18.01 -13.66
N LYS A 145 24.64 19.32 -13.39
CA LYS A 145 24.08 20.37 -14.26
C LYS A 145 24.76 20.38 -15.63
N ALA A 146 26.09 20.23 -15.67
CA ALA A 146 26.83 20.16 -16.93
C ALA A 146 26.39 18.92 -17.74
N VAL A 147 26.26 17.75 -17.09
CA VAL A 147 25.75 16.54 -17.74
C VAL A 147 24.33 16.75 -18.26
N HIS A 148 23.46 17.39 -17.48
CA HIS A 148 22.09 17.72 -17.91
C HIS A 148 22.08 18.67 -19.11
N PHE A 149 22.95 19.67 -19.14
CA PHE A 149 23.06 20.62 -20.24
C PHE A 149 23.56 19.94 -21.52
N LEU A 150 24.60 19.11 -21.42
CA LEU A 150 25.25 18.47 -22.57
C LEU A 150 24.49 17.26 -23.12
N PHE A 151 23.85 16.47 -22.25
CA PHE A 151 23.26 15.17 -22.61
C PHE A 151 21.76 15.05 -22.28
N GLY A 152 21.15 16.13 -21.80
CA GLY A 152 19.72 16.21 -21.51
C GLY A 152 19.27 15.52 -20.23
N GLN A 153 17.96 15.51 -20.02
CA GLN A 153 17.30 15.04 -18.79
C GLN A 153 17.46 13.53 -18.56
N SER A 154 17.51 12.73 -19.64
CA SER A 154 17.58 11.27 -19.52
C SER A 154 18.91 10.81 -18.93
N LEU A 155 20.05 11.26 -19.50
CA LEU A 155 21.36 10.85 -18.99
C LEU A 155 21.64 11.43 -17.59
N ALA A 156 21.30 12.69 -17.36
CA ALA A 156 21.44 13.30 -16.04
C ALA A 156 20.58 12.59 -14.99
N GLY A 157 19.36 12.16 -15.37
CA GLY A 157 18.48 11.37 -14.51
C GLY A 157 19.05 9.99 -14.18
N SER A 158 19.66 9.30 -15.15
CA SER A 158 20.33 8.02 -14.93
C SER A 158 21.56 8.16 -14.03
N LEU A 159 22.37 9.20 -14.26
CA LEU A 159 23.53 9.51 -13.42
C LEU A 159 23.10 9.81 -11.97
N ALA A 160 22.05 10.61 -11.79
CA ALA A 160 21.49 10.88 -10.47
C ALA A 160 21.03 9.60 -9.78
N LYS A 161 20.38 8.68 -10.48
CA LYS A 161 19.98 7.38 -9.90
C LYS A 161 21.17 6.51 -9.52
N SER A 162 22.27 6.53 -10.28
CA SER A 162 23.45 5.71 -9.98
C SER A 162 24.30 6.22 -8.82
N THR A 163 24.09 7.46 -8.35
CA THR A 163 24.84 7.98 -7.18
C THR A 163 24.42 7.30 -5.88
N MET A 164 23.21 6.76 -5.82
CA MET A 164 22.59 6.19 -4.62
C MET A 164 22.19 4.73 -4.85
N PRO A 165 22.22 3.88 -3.81
CA PRO A 165 21.66 2.53 -3.92
C PRO A 165 20.13 2.58 -4.07
N VAL A 166 19.54 1.58 -4.72
CA VAL A 166 18.08 1.57 -5.00
C VAL A 166 17.24 1.72 -3.73
N TRP A 167 17.66 1.09 -2.62
CA TRP A 167 16.96 1.16 -1.34
C TRP A 167 16.94 2.55 -0.71
N TYR A 168 17.87 3.45 -1.03
CA TYR A 168 17.89 4.80 -0.49
C TYR A 168 16.65 5.58 -0.94
N TRP A 169 16.29 5.48 -2.22
CA TRP A 169 15.20 6.25 -2.81
C TRP A 169 13.89 6.00 -2.08
N GLU A 170 13.49 4.73 -2.01
CA GLU A 170 12.25 4.30 -1.33
C GLU A 170 12.36 4.41 0.19
N GLY A 171 13.52 4.04 0.75
CA GLY A 171 13.74 4.03 2.19
C GLY A 171 13.65 5.41 2.83
N ASP A 172 14.25 6.42 2.21
CA ASP A 172 14.19 7.80 2.70
C ASP A 172 12.81 8.43 2.51
N ALA A 173 12.07 8.06 1.47
CA ALA A 173 10.70 8.50 1.29
C ALA A 173 9.75 7.89 2.35
N VAL A 174 9.88 6.59 2.64
CA VAL A 174 9.10 5.93 3.69
C VAL A 174 9.48 6.41 5.09
N ASP A 175 10.78 6.65 5.35
CA ASP A 175 11.20 7.24 6.62
C ASP A 175 10.64 8.66 6.78
N TYR A 176 10.66 9.48 5.73
CA TYR A 176 10.06 10.81 5.75
C TYR A 176 8.56 10.77 6.09
N GLU A 177 7.78 9.91 5.41
CA GLU A 177 6.36 9.69 5.73
C GLU A 177 6.13 9.34 7.20
N THR A 178 7.04 8.53 7.76
CA THR A 178 6.88 7.95 9.10
C THR A 178 7.34 8.88 10.21
N ARG A 179 8.43 9.61 9.97
CA ARG A 179 9.08 10.49 10.94
C ARG A 179 8.38 11.83 11.04
N GLU A 180 8.02 12.45 9.91
CA GLU A 180 7.36 13.75 9.87
C GLU A 180 5.84 13.65 9.95
N GLY A 181 5.27 12.56 9.45
CA GLY A 181 3.82 12.34 9.44
C GLY A 181 3.30 11.72 10.73
N SER A 182 2.07 12.09 11.12
CA SER A 182 1.31 11.35 12.14
C SER A 182 1.06 9.89 11.72
N PHE A 183 0.97 9.65 10.41
CA PHE A 183 0.71 8.35 9.79
C PHE A 183 1.76 8.07 8.71
N GLY A 184 2.44 6.93 8.79
CA GLY A 184 3.42 6.51 7.80
C GLY A 184 3.52 5.00 7.76
N ARG A 185 3.95 4.46 6.61
CA ARG A 185 4.00 2.99 6.41
C ARG A 185 4.90 2.28 7.41
N GLY A 186 5.95 2.95 7.89
CA GLY A 186 6.83 2.43 8.93
C GLY A 186 6.17 2.24 10.31
N LYS A 187 4.98 2.81 10.54
CA LYS A 187 4.15 2.61 11.75
C LYS A 187 3.19 1.42 11.62
N ILE A 188 3.04 0.84 10.43
CA ILE A 188 2.19 -0.34 10.20
C ILE A 188 2.97 -1.59 10.62
N PRO A 189 2.51 -2.40 11.59
CA PRO A 189 3.22 -3.60 12.03
C PRO A 189 3.57 -4.56 10.89
N LYS A 190 2.64 -4.71 9.95
CA LYS A 190 2.80 -5.55 8.76
C LYS A 190 3.96 -5.12 7.86
N PHE A 191 4.33 -3.84 7.83
CA PHE A 191 5.33 -3.29 6.93
C PHE A 191 6.74 -3.84 7.17
N THR A 192 7.09 -4.15 8.42
CA THR A 192 8.40 -4.71 8.81
C THR A 192 8.35 -6.22 9.11
N LEU A 193 7.19 -6.86 8.91
CA LEU A 193 6.97 -8.24 9.34
C LEU A 193 7.85 -9.25 8.58
N THR A 194 8.22 -8.97 7.33
CA THR A 194 9.08 -9.88 6.57
C THR A 194 10.48 -9.92 7.17
N SER A 195 11.04 -8.77 7.49
CA SER A 195 12.33 -8.64 8.19
C SER A 195 12.30 -9.28 9.57
N LYS A 196 11.21 -9.08 10.34
CA LYS A 196 11.01 -9.72 11.65
C LYS A 196 11.00 -11.25 11.55
N MET A 197 10.17 -11.79 10.66
CA MET A 197 10.07 -13.24 10.39
C MET A 197 11.42 -13.83 9.99
N ASN A 198 12.11 -13.14 9.09
CA ASN A 198 13.41 -13.55 8.61
C ASN A 198 14.48 -13.57 9.71
N LYS A 199 14.53 -12.55 10.57
CA LYS A 199 15.45 -12.53 11.71
C LYS A 199 15.20 -13.69 12.67
N SER A 200 13.94 -13.99 12.96
CA SER A 200 13.58 -15.02 13.95
C SER A 200 13.72 -16.45 13.43
N PHE A 201 13.45 -16.70 12.14
CA PHE A 201 13.46 -18.06 11.59
C PHE A 201 14.63 -18.39 10.64
N ASN A 202 15.34 -17.38 10.11
CA ASN A 202 16.27 -17.57 9.00
C ASN A 202 17.52 -16.69 9.14
N SER A 203 18.55 -17.24 9.80
CA SER A 203 19.83 -16.56 10.07
C SER A 203 20.69 -16.26 8.83
N ASN A 204 20.30 -16.70 7.63
CA ASN A 204 21.13 -16.64 6.42
C ASN A 204 20.75 -15.51 5.43
N LEU A 205 20.06 -14.46 5.88
CA LEU A 205 19.74 -13.31 5.04
C LEU A 205 20.82 -12.24 5.14
N ASN A 206 21.57 -12.10 4.05
CA ASN A 206 22.55 -11.04 3.88
C ASN A 206 22.02 -9.92 2.97
N TYR A 207 22.71 -8.79 2.99
CA TYR A 207 22.40 -7.62 2.19
C TYR A 207 22.26 -7.94 0.69
N ASP A 208 23.14 -8.79 0.13
CA ASP A 208 23.17 -9.07 -1.31
C ASP A 208 21.89 -9.81 -1.73
N LYS A 209 21.46 -10.82 -0.95
CA LYS A 209 20.20 -11.53 -1.15
C LYS A 209 19.00 -10.60 -0.99
N GLN A 210 19.06 -9.62 -0.08
CA GLN A 210 18.00 -8.65 0.08
C GLN A 210 17.84 -7.75 -1.16
N ILE A 211 18.94 -7.21 -1.68
CA ILE A 211 18.89 -6.26 -2.80
C ILE A 211 18.56 -6.96 -4.12
N LEU A 212 19.05 -8.19 -4.32
CA LEU A 212 18.81 -8.96 -5.54
C LEU A 212 17.50 -9.79 -5.49
N GLY A 213 16.93 -9.97 -4.29
CA GLY A 213 15.80 -10.85 -4.05
C GLY A 213 16.18 -12.34 -4.07
N SER A 214 15.17 -13.20 -3.90
CA SER A 214 15.34 -14.65 -4.00
C SER A 214 14.06 -15.33 -4.46
N TYR A 215 14.19 -16.33 -5.33
CA TYR A 215 13.09 -17.23 -5.71
C TYR A 215 12.91 -18.40 -4.72
N LYS A 216 13.81 -18.56 -3.75
CA LYS A 216 13.79 -19.65 -2.76
C LYS A 216 13.28 -19.22 -1.39
N SER A 217 13.62 -18.01 -0.94
CA SER A 217 13.24 -17.49 0.37
C SER A 217 12.62 -16.12 0.24
N LYS A 218 11.58 -15.82 1.01
CA LYS A 218 10.98 -14.49 1.04
C LYS A 218 11.97 -13.46 1.56
N THR A 219 12.34 -12.52 0.70
CA THR A 219 13.09 -11.32 1.07
C THR A 219 12.11 -10.16 1.32
N PRO A 220 12.40 -9.25 2.26
CA PRO A 220 11.67 -7.99 2.34
C PRO A 220 11.79 -7.23 1.00
N ASN A 221 10.85 -6.33 0.74
CA ASN A 221 10.95 -5.50 -0.47
C ASN A 221 11.94 -4.34 -0.23
N VAL A 222 12.23 -3.59 -1.30
CA VAL A 222 13.16 -2.45 -1.25
C VAL A 222 12.70 -1.33 -0.31
N TYR A 223 11.38 -1.15 -0.15
CA TYR A 223 10.79 -0.17 0.76
C TYR A 223 11.07 -0.52 2.22
N GLU A 224 10.80 -1.77 2.61
CA GLU A 224 10.96 -2.27 3.97
C GLU A 224 12.43 -2.22 4.40
N SER A 225 13.35 -2.76 3.59
CA SER A 225 14.78 -2.73 3.93
C SER A 225 15.39 -1.34 3.84
N GLY A 226 14.99 -0.55 2.84
CA GLY A 226 15.42 0.84 2.73
C GLY A 226 15.01 1.65 3.95
N TYR A 227 13.76 1.51 4.39
CA TYR A 227 13.25 2.18 5.58
C TYR A 227 14.05 1.82 6.82
N LEU A 228 14.30 0.53 7.08
CA LEU A 228 15.06 0.09 8.25
C LEU A 228 16.48 0.68 8.26
N MET A 229 17.17 0.66 7.13
CA MET A 229 18.54 1.21 7.02
C MET A 229 18.58 2.75 7.14
N VAL A 230 17.65 3.45 6.49
CA VAL A 230 17.59 4.93 6.57
C VAL A 230 17.19 5.37 7.98
N LYS A 231 16.18 4.72 8.57
CA LYS A 231 15.76 4.95 9.95
C LYS A 231 16.93 4.78 10.90
N TYR A 232 17.68 3.67 10.80
CA TYR A 232 18.88 3.43 11.61
C TYR A 232 19.90 4.57 11.48
N LEU A 233 20.22 5.01 10.26
CA LEU A 233 21.18 6.08 10.04
C LEU A 233 20.73 7.40 10.69
N LYS A 234 19.45 7.76 10.54
CA LYS A 234 18.91 9.00 11.09
C LYS A 234 18.77 8.96 12.61
N ASP A 235 18.37 7.82 13.17
CA ASP A 235 18.19 7.65 14.61
C ASP A 235 19.53 7.62 15.36
N ASN A 236 20.55 6.97 14.81
CA ASN A 236 21.84 6.76 15.50
C ASN A 236 22.92 7.79 15.14
N TYR A 237 22.89 8.37 13.94
CA TYR A 237 23.90 9.36 13.50
C TYR A 237 23.32 10.77 13.31
N GLY A 238 21.99 10.93 13.43
CA GLY A 238 21.30 12.20 13.26
C GLY A 238 21.03 12.57 11.80
N LEU A 239 20.05 13.47 11.60
CA LEU A 239 19.67 14.00 10.29
C LEU A 239 20.84 14.69 9.59
N ASP A 240 21.67 15.45 10.31
CA ASP A 240 22.82 16.17 9.74
C ASP A 240 23.84 15.24 9.11
N THR A 241 24.16 14.12 9.77
CA THR A 241 25.11 13.14 9.24
C THR A 241 24.54 12.45 8.02
N PHE A 242 23.27 12.02 8.07
CA PHE A 242 22.59 11.46 6.90
C PHE A 242 22.61 12.43 5.71
N ASN A 243 22.30 13.70 5.97
CA ASN A 243 22.29 14.77 4.98
C ASN A 243 23.69 15.01 4.38
N LYS A 244 24.75 14.95 5.20
CA LYS A 244 26.15 15.01 4.74
C LYS A 244 26.49 13.86 3.80
N ILE A 245 26.06 12.62 4.12
CA ILE A 245 26.28 11.43 3.27
C ILE A 245 25.65 11.65 1.89
N VAL A 246 24.38 12.04 1.84
CA VAL A 246 23.63 12.27 0.59
C VAL A 246 24.29 13.38 -0.25
N ASN A 247 24.58 14.53 0.37
CA ASN A 247 25.18 15.66 -0.32
C ASN A 247 26.55 15.33 -0.89
N LYS A 248 27.36 14.58 -0.14
CA LYS A 248 28.69 14.15 -0.56
C LYS A 248 28.63 13.15 -1.71
N ALA A 249 27.72 12.19 -1.64
CA ALA A 249 27.51 11.23 -2.72
C ALA A 249 27.11 11.93 -4.02
N ASN A 250 26.19 12.91 -3.96
CA ASN A 250 25.82 13.72 -5.11
C ASN A 250 26.97 14.62 -5.63
N LYS A 251 27.84 15.12 -4.74
CA LYS A 251 29.06 15.85 -5.12
C LYS A 251 30.11 14.99 -5.80
N GLN A 252 30.07 13.69 -5.56
CA GLN A 252 31.02 12.70 -6.07
C GLN A 252 30.39 11.81 -7.14
N SER A 253 29.35 12.28 -7.84
CA SER A 253 28.61 11.47 -8.82
C SER A 253 29.47 10.90 -9.96
N TYR A 254 30.64 11.49 -10.22
CA TYR A 254 31.64 11.03 -11.19
C TYR A 254 32.55 9.90 -10.66
N LEU A 255 32.47 9.56 -9.37
CA LEU A 255 33.23 8.45 -8.76
C LEU A 255 32.37 7.18 -8.70
N PRO A 256 32.99 5.98 -8.73
CA PRO A 256 32.27 4.74 -8.50
C PRO A 256 31.75 4.67 -7.06
N LEU A 257 30.51 4.19 -6.90
CA LEU A 257 29.85 3.93 -5.62
C LEU A 257 29.91 5.12 -4.63
N PRO A 258 29.48 6.33 -5.03
CA PRO A 258 29.76 7.52 -4.25
C PRO A 258 29.01 7.53 -2.90
N PHE A 259 27.79 7.00 -2.83
CA PHE A 259 27.08 6.83 -1.56
C PHE A 259 27.78 5.86 -0.61
N PHE A 260 28.38 4.78 -1.12
CA PHE A 260 29.15 3.85 -0.28
C PHE A 260 30.35 4.55 0.35
N ARG A 261 31.10 5.31 -0.45
CA ARG A 261 32.28 6.06 0.00
C ARG A 261 31.90 7.13 1.03
N ALA A 262 30.79 7.83 0.79
CA ALA A 262 30.27 8.81 1.71
C ALA A 262 29.83 8.16 3.03
N LEU A 263 29.03 7.09 2.98
CA LEU A 263 28.60 6.33 4.14
C LEU A 263 29.80 5.87 4.98
N LYS A 264 30.78 5.21 4.35
CA LYS A 264 31.98 4.70 5.04
C LYS A 264 32.77 5.81 5.72
N LYS A 265 32.86 7.00 5.11
CA LYS A 265 33.59 8.13 5.70
C LYS A 265 32.83 8.79 6.86
N GLU A 266 31.52 8.93 6.79
CA GLU A 266 30.75 9.63 7.84
C GLU A 266 30.36 8.71 9.01
N THR A 267 30.24 7.40 8.80
CA THR A 267 29.76 6.46 9.84
C THR A 267 30.70 5.30 10.14
N GLY A 268 31.72 5.06 9.30
CA GLY A 268 32.55 3.86 9.36
C GLY A 268 31.86 2.59 8.85
N LEU A 269 30.58 2.64 8.47
CA LEU A 269 29.82 1.47 8.04
C LEU A 269 29.94 1.23 6.52
N ASN A 270 29.83 -0.03 6.13
CA ASN A 270 29.54 -0.43 4.75
C ASN A 270 28.08 -0.89 4.65
N TYR A 271 27.56 -1.16 3.45
CA TYR A 271 26.15 -1.55 3.29
C TYR A 271 25.78 -2.84 4.02
N LYS A 272 26.68 -3.84 4.06
CA LYS A 272 26.42 -5.11 4.74
C LYS A 272 26.31 -4.92 6.25
N ALA A 273 27.22 -4.14 6.83
CA ALA A 273 27.21 -3.78 8.24
C ALA A 273 25.96 -2.96 8.60
N LEU A 274 25.65 -1.94 7.80
CA LEU A 274 24.45 -1.12 7.98
C LEU A 274 23.18 -1.98 7.98
N TYR A 275 23.03 -2.84 6.98
CA TYR A 275 21.88 -3.74 6.88
C TYR A 275 21.76 -4.65 8.11
N ASN A 276 22.84 -5.36 8.47
CA ASN A 276 22.84 -6.29 9.60
C ASN A 276 22.49 -5.58 10.92
N ILE A 277 23.08 -4.41 11.18
CA ILE A 277 22.79 -3.68 12.43
C ILE A 277 21.36 -3.13 12.42
N SER A 278 20.90 -2.59 11.28
CA SER A 278 19.52 -2.07 11.16
C SER A 278 18.43 -3.14 11.35
N LEU A 279 18.72 -4.40 11.02
CA LEU A 279 17.83 -5.54 11.33
C LEU A 279 17.89 -5.93 12.81
N ASN A 280 19.04 -5.72 13.45
CA ASN A 280 19.24 -6.12 14.84
C ASN A 280 18.60 -5.14 15.81
N GLU A 281 18.64 -3.85 15.51
CA GLU A 281 18.05 -2.80 16.33
C GLU A 281 16.50 -2.79 16.19
N GLY A 282 15.79 -3.04 17.28
CA GLY A 282 14.32 -2.92 17.33
C GLY A 282 13.51 -4.17 16.97
N ILE A 283 14.13 -5.33 16.79
CA ILE A 283 13.43 -6.60 16.52
C ILE A 283 13.72 -7.60 17.65
N ASN A 284 13.01 -7.51 18.76
CA ASN A 284 12.96 -8.54 19.81
C ASN A 284 11.58 -9.21 19.75
N TYR A 285 11.43 -10.16 18.82
CA TYR A 285 10.19 -10.92 18.66
C TYR A 285 10.50 -12.41 18.68
N SER A 286 9.79 -13.15 19.52
CA SER A 286 9.72 -14.60 19.43
C SER A 286 8.59 -14.97 18.48
N PHE A 287 8.80 -16.03 17.70
CA PHE A 287 7.74 -16.62 16.89
C PHE A 287 7.33 -17.99 17.44
N ASP A 288 6.92 -17.97 18.70
CA ASP A 288 6.39 -19.14 19.40
C ASP A 288 4.87 -19.03 19.43
N SER A 289 4.17 -19.98 18.82
CA SER A 289 2.71 -20.03 18.83
C SER A 289 2.23 -21.44 19.13
N ASP A 290 1.41 -21.55 20.17
CA ASP A 290 0.80 -22.81 20.61
C ASP A 290 -0.42 -23.18 19.78
N VAL A 291 -0.90 -22.27 18.92
CA VAL A 291 -2.10 -22.48 18.10
C VAL A 291 -1.70 -23.19 16.81
N LYS A 292 -2.28 -24.38 16.56
CA LYS A 292 -2.00 -25.14 15.33
C LYS A 292 -2.76 -24.56 14.13
N ALA A 293 -2.16 -24.71 12.94
CA ALA A 293 -2.84 -24.39 11.69
C ALA A 293 -4.00 -25.37 11.45
N ILE A 294 -5.08 -24.88 10.84
CA ILE A 294 -6.26 -25.71 10.50
C ILE A 294 -6.15 -26.38 9.13
N HIS A 295 -5.00 -26.24 8.46
CA HIS A 295 -4.72 -26.87 7.18
C HIS A 295 -3.34 -27.50 7.15
N SER A 296 -3.16 -28.43 6.23
CA SER A 296 -1.85 -29.00 5.90
C SER A 296 -1.12 -28.14 4.86
N ARG A 297 0.21 -28.13 4.93
CA ARG A 297 1.09 -27.48 3.96
C ARG A 297 1.91 -28.54 3.22
N ASN A 298 1.68 -28.67 1.92
CA ASN A 298 2.34 -29.70 1.09
C ASN A 298 3.72 -29.28 0.56
N SER A 299 4.20 -28.07 0.88
CA SER A 299 5.45 -27.54 0.36
C SER A 299 6.11 -26.57 1.34
N LYS A 300 7.45 -26.57 1.38
CA LYS A 300 8.25 -25.58 2.13
C LYS A 300 8.44 -24.26 1.36
N ILE A 301 7.87 -24.14 0.16
CA ILE A 301 7.91 -22.89 -0.60
C ILE A 301 7.06 -21.83 0.12
N TYR A 302 7.58 -20.61 0.21
CA TYR A 302 6.89 -19.49 0.83
C TYR A 302 5.52 -19.26 0.17
N SER A 303 4.47 -19.37 0.97
CA SER A 303 3.09 -19.12 0.56
C SER A 303 2.30 -18.57 1.73
N ASP A 304 1.62 -17.45 1.50
CA ASP A 304 0.67 -16.85 2.41
C ASP A 304 -0.73 -17.39 2.17
N PHE A 305 -1.40 -17.74 3.26
CA PHE A 305 -2.79 -18.14 3.32
C PHE A 305 -3.54 -17.01 4.04
N LYS A 306 -4.26 -16.18 3.27
CA LYS A 306 -4.82 -14.91 3.75
C LYS A 306 -6.33 -14.87 3.66
N TYR A 307 -6.91 -14.00 4.47
CA TYR A 307 -8.32 -13.65 4.44
C TYR A 307 -9.24 -14.86 4.63
N PRO A 308 -9.02 -15.70 5.66
CA PRO A 308 -9.88 -16.84 5.92
C PRO A 308 -11.31 -16.36 6.16
N LYS A 309 -12.29 -17.04 5.56
CA LYS A 309 -13.70 -16.76 5.76
C LYS A 309 -14.52 -18.04 5.69
N GLU A 310 -15.44 -18.21 6.64
CA GLU A 310 -16.29 -19.41 6.70
C GLU A 310 -17.44 -19.34 5.69
N LEU A 311 -17.59 -20.42 4.92
CA LEU A 311 -18.70 -20.70 4.02
C LEU A 311 -19.89 -21.28 4.81
N LYS A 312 -21.08 -21.28 4.21
CA LYS A 312 -22.31 -21.77 4.87
C LYS A 312 -22.25 -23.23 5.31
N ASP A 313 -21.44 -24.05 4.63
CA ASP A 313 -21.22 -25.46 4.95
C ASP A 313 -20.06 -25.69 5.92
N GLY A 314 -19.53 -24.63 6.55
CA GLY A 314 -18.44 -24.72 7.53
C GLY A 314 -17.03 -24.79 6.94
N ARG A 315 -16.89 -24.97 5.61
CA ARG A 315 -15.58 -24.90 4.95
C ARG A 315 -15.00 -23.49 4.99
N ILE A 316 -13.68 -23.36 4.92
CA ILE A 316 -13.00 -22.06 5.00
C ILE A 316 -12.44 -21.67 3.63
N VAL A 317 -12.97 -20.60 3.03
CA VAL A 317 -12.39 -20.00 1.82
C VAL A 317 -11.26 -19.04 2.19
N PHE A 318 -10.22 -18.97 1.37
CA PHE A 318 -9.08 -18.09 1.57
C PHE A 318 -8.36 -17.79 0.25
N ILE A 319 -7.48 -16.78 0.26
CA ILE A 319 -6.57 -16.47 -0.84
C ILE A 319 -5.18 -17.04 -0.53
N LYS A 320 -4.69 -17.92 -1.39
CA LYS A 320 -3.31 -18.37 -1.40
C LYS A 320 -2.49 -17.50 -2.36
N GLN A 321 -1.33 -17.02 -1.92
CA GLN A 321 -0.38 -16.34 -2.78
C GLN A 321 1.05 -16.63 -2.32
N GLY A 322 2.01 -16.74 -3.23
CA GLY A 322 3.36 -17.11 -2.82
C GLY A 322 4.36 -17.17 -3.95
N MET A 323 5.56 -17.66 -3.62
CA MET A 323 6.58 -17.94 -4.62
C MET A 323 6.14 -19.13 -5.48
N GLY A 324 6.37 -19.06 -6.79
CA GLY A 324 6.08 -20.15 -7.72
C GLY A 324 4.59 -20.46 -7.94
N SER A 325 3.67 -19.59 -7.51
CA SER A 325 2.23 -19.73 -7.80
C SER A 325 1.57 -18.39 -8.07
N TYR A 326 0.53 -18.39 -8.89
CA TYR A 326 -0.37 -17.25 -9.04
C TYR A 326 -1.17 -17.04 -7.75
N LYS A 327 -1.86 -15.89 -7.62
CA LYS A 327 -2.90 -15.78 -6.58
C LYS A 327 -4.00 -16.79 -6.90
N GLU A 328 -4.38 -17.60 -5.93
CA GLU A 328 -5.42 -18.62 -6.07
C GLU A 328 -6.46 -18.41 -4.97
N ILE A 329 -7.73 -18.59 -5.29
CA ILE A 329 -8.77 -18.74 -4.27
C ILE A 329 -8.94 -20.23 -4.01
N GLN A 330 -8.83 -20.62 -2.74
CA GLN A 330 -8.88 -22.02 -2.31
C GLN A 330 -9.86 -22.19 -1.15
N VAL A 331 -10.20 -23.44 -0.86
CA VAL A 331 -11.05 -23.83 0.26
C VAL A 331 -10.36 -24.91 1.10
N ILE A 332 -10.44 -24.80 2.42
CA ILE A 332 -10.06 -25.84 3.38
C ILE A 332 -11.29 -26.74 3.59
N ASP A 333 -11.14 -28.03 3.32
CA ASP A 333 -12.17 -29.02 3.61
C ASP A 333 -12.15 -29.48 5.09
N GLU A 334 -13.12 -30.31 5.48
CA GLU A 334 -13.28 -30.82 6.84
C GLU A 334 -12.06 -31.61 7.36
N ASN A 335 -11.25 -32.17 6.45
CA ASN A 335 -10.03 -32.91 6.79
C ASN A 335 -8.78 -32.00 6.84
N GLY A 336 -8.95 -30.69 6.71
CA GLY A 336 -7.84 -29.73 6.67
C GLY A 336 -7.03 -29.77 5.36
N LYS A 337 -7.59 -30.34 4.29
CA LYS A 337 -6.94 -30.36 2.97
C LYS A 337 -7.36 -29.15 2.16
N ASN A 338 -6.36 -28.56 1.51
CA ASN A 338 -6.50 -27.38 0.68
C ASN A 338 -6.88 -27.76 -0.75
N ASN A 339 -8.03 -27.26 -1.22
CA ASN A 339 -8.54 -27.51 -2.57
C ASN A 339 -8.64 -26.19 -3.35
N LYS A 340 -8.03 -26.13 -4.53
CA LYS A 340 -8.09 -24.95 -5.39
C LYS A 340 -9.46 -24.80 -6.04
N LEU A 341 -10.04 -23.60 -5.94
CA LEU A 341 -11.29 -23.25 -6.60
C LEU A 341 -11.04 -22.60 -7.95
N ILE A 342 -10.20 -21.55 -7.98
CA ILE A 342 -9.94 -20.76 -9.19
C ILE A 342 -8.61 -20.00 -9.10
N ILE A 343 -8.00 -19.75 -10.26
CA ILE A 343 -6.94 -18.75 -10.44
C ILE A 343 -7.60 -17.50 -11.06
N PRO A 344 -7.90 -16.45 -10.28
CA PRO A 344 -8.48 -15.23 -10.82
C PRO A 344 -7.47 -14.44 -11.67
N GLY A 345 -7.96 -13.42 -12.36
CA GLY A 345 -7.11 -12.39 -12.95
C GLY A 345 -6.38 -11.56 -11.88
N MET A 346 -5.86 -10.39 -12.26
CA MET A 346 -5.19 -9.51 -11.30
C MET A 346 -6.19 -8.95 -10.28
N ILE A 347 -6.23 -9.58 -9.10
CA ILE A 347 -7.09 -9.17 -7.98
C ILE A 347 -6.68 -7.77 -7.51
N LYS A 348 -7.65 -6.85 -7.44
CA LYS A 348 -7.54 -5.64 -6.63
C LYS A 348 -7.78 -6.04 -5.19
N ASP A 349 -6.74 -5.95 -4.37
CA ASP A 349 -6.76 -6.47 -3.01
C ASP A 349 -7.67 -5.61 -2.12
N ILE A 350 -8.85 -6.14 -1.79
CA ILE A 350 -9.83 -5.56 -0.84
C ILE A 350 -9.74 -6.21 0.54
N GLU A 351 -8.69 -7.00 0.74
CA GLU A 351 -8.35 -7.65 2.01
C GLU A 351 -9.42 -8.57 2.60
N ARG A 352 -10.27 -9.17 1.76
CA ARG A 352 -11.27 -10.17 2.15
C ARG A 352 -11.74 -10.99 0.94
N VAL A 353 -12.49 -12.05 1.21
CA VAL A 353 -13.25 -12.82 0.21
C VAL A 353 -14.74 -12.71 0.54
N PRO A 354 -15.49 -11.76 -0.06
CA PRO A 354 -16.94 -11.70 0.09
C PRO A 354 -17.60 -13.00 -0.34
N ASN A 355 -18.55 -13.49 0.45
CA ASN A 355 -19.20 -14.77 0.20
C ASN A 355 -20.65 -14.79 0.67
N SER A 356 -21.47 -15.57 -0.02
CA SER A 356 -22.85 -15.85 0.34
C SER A 356 -23.24 -17.23 -0.18
N ASN A 357 -23.70 -18.11 0.71
CA ASN A 357 -24.01 -19.51 0.39
C ASN A 357 -22.82 -20.18 -0.34
N ASN A 358 -23.02 -20.63 -1.59
CA ASN A 358 -21.99 -21.26 -2.44
C ASN A 358 -21.31 -20.28 -3.41
N VAL A 359 -21.56 -18.97 -3.26
CA VAL A 359 -20.98 -17.94 -4.11
C VAL A 359 -19.90 -17.20 -3.35
N ILE A 360 -18.77 -16.99 -4.02
CA ILE A 360 -17.70 -16.10 -3.58
C ILE A 360 -17.51 -15.01 -4.62
N GLY A 361 -16.95 -13.88 -4.21
CA GLY A 361 -16.60 -12.81 -5.14
C GLY A 361 -15.24 -12.19 -4.87
N TRP A 362 -14.76 -11.43 -5.85
CA TRP A 362 -13.59 -10.58 -5.73
C TRP A 362 -13.66 -9.42 -6.72
N ILE A 363 -12.76 -8.44 -6.56
CA ILE A 363 -12.54 -7.37 -7.52
C ILE A 363 -11.31 -7.68 -8.37
N GLU A 364 -11.42 -7.55 -9.69
CA GLU A 364 -10.26 -7.59 -10.60
C GLU A 364 -10.03 -6.23 -11.25
N PHE A 365 -8.76 -5.94 -11.56
CA PHE A 365 -8.41 -4.87 -12.48
C PHE A 365 -8.83 -5.28 -13.91
N ASP A 366 -9.46 -4.35 -14.63
CA ASP A 366 -9.86 -4.51 -16.04
C ASP A 366 -9.22 -3.35 -16.83
N LYS A 367 -8.03 -3.62 -17.37
CA LYS A 367 -7.25 -2.62 -18.12
C LYS A 367 -7.99 -2.20 -19.38
N ASP A 368 -7.96 -0.90 -19.68
CA ASP A 368 -8.44 -0.43 -20.97
C ASP A 368 -7.48 -0.87 -22.09
N PRO A 369 -7.97 -1.52 -23.16
CA PRO A 369 -7.10 -2.01 -24.23
C PRO A 369 -6.45 -0.88 -25.04
N ARG A 370 -7.01 0.33 -25.04
CA ARG A 370 -6.52 1.48 -25.81
C ARG A 370 -5.74 2.48 -24.98
N TRP A 371 -6.20 2.77 -23.75
CA TRP A 371 -5.68 3.88 -22.94
C TRP A 371 -4.89 3.40 -21.73
N ASP A 372 -3.57 3.62 -21.75
CA ASP A 372 -2.64 3.15 -20.70
C ASP A 372 -2.96 3.75 -19.32
N LYS A 373 -3.46 4.99 -19.29
CA LYS A 373 -3.83 5.70 -18.06
C LYS A 373 -5.20 5.35 -17.53
N ARG A 374 -5.90 4.39 -18.17
CA ARG A 374 -7.21 3.93 -17.74
C ARG A 374 -7.23 2.47 -17.34
N THR A 375 -7.51 2.25 -16.07
CA THR A 375 -7.73 0.91 -15.53
C THR A 375 -8.99 0.91 -14.70
N TYR A 376 -9.97 0.14 -15.16
CA TYR A 376 -11.20 -0.07 -14.42
C TYR A 376 -11.00 -1.16 -13.37
N SER A 377 -12.01 -1.32 -12.53
CA SER A 377 -12.20 -2.52 -11.73
C SER A 377 -13.60 -3.09 -11.99
N VAL A 378 -13.70 -4.40 -11.83
CA VAL A 378 -14.92 -5.19 -12.07
C VAL A 378 -15.08 -6.19 -10.92
N ILE A 379 -16.32 -6.42 -10.53
CA ILE A 379 -16.67 -7.42 -9.53
C ILE A 379 -17.02 -8.70 -10.27
N LYS A 380 -16.47 -9.83 -9.82
CA LYS A 380 -16.80 -11.17 -10.33
C LYS A 380 -17.41 -12.01 -9.23
N LEU A 381 -18.45 -12.77 -9.59
CA LEU A 381 -19.07 -13.76 -8.72
C LEU A 381 -18.82 -15.16 -9.29
N PHE A 382 -18.40 -16.08 -8.42
CA PHE A 382 -18.09 -17.45 -8.76
C PHE A 382 -18.90 -18.41 -7.89
N ASP A 383 -19.54 -19.36 -8.54
CA ASP A 383 -20.27 -20.44 -7.89
C ASP A 383 -19.32 -21.61 -7.65
N ILE A 384 -19.11 -21.96 -6.39
CA ILE A 384 -18.17 -22.99 -5.93
C ILE A 384 -18.56 -24.37 -6.47
N ASN A 385 -19.86 -24.68 -6.50
CA ASN A 385 -20.34 -26.00 -6.90
C ASN A 385 -20.30 -26.16 -8.42
N LYS A 386 -20.70 -25.11 -9.15
CA LYS A 386 -20.63 -25.10 -10.62
C LYS A 386 -19.22 -24.87 -11.15
N LYS A 387 -18.27 -24.49 -10.29
CA LYS A 387 -16.87 -24.16 -10.61
C LYS A 387 -16.73 -23.16 -11.77
N LYS A 388 -17.60 -22.15 -11.82
CA LYS A 388 -17.58 -21.14 -12.87
C LYS A 388 -17.94 -19.75 -12.37
N ILE A 389 -17.40 -18.75 -13.07
CA ILE A 389 -17.85 -17.36 -12.92
C ILE A 389 -19.27 -17.29 -13.45
N ILE A 390 -20.21 -16.89 -12.59
CA ILE A 390 -21.63 -16.79 -12.93
C ILE A 390 -22.03 -15.38 -13.34
N LYS A 391 -21.34 -14.35 -12.83
CA LYS A 391 -21.61 -12.93 -13.11
C LYS A 391 -20.34 -12.09 -13.09
N LYS A 392 -20.36 -11.00 -13.88
CA LYS A 392 -19.35 -9.95 -13.93
C LYS A 392 -20.06 -8.59 -14.00
N SER A 393 -19.68 -7.65 -13.16
CA SER A 393 -20.23 -6.29 -13.19
C SER A 393 -19.75 -5.48 -14.40
N LYS A 394 -20.42 -4.36 -14.68
CA LYS A 394 -19.94 -3.35 -15.64
C LYS A 394 -18.63 -2.72 -15.14
N LYS A 395 -17.77 -2.27 -16.08
CA LYS A 395 -16.52 -1.56 -15.77
C LYS A 395 -16.81 -0.29 -14.97
N ASN A 396 -16.18 -0.16 -13.80
CA ASN A 396 -16.26 1.05 -12.97
C ASN A 396 -14.94 1.24 -12.20
N PHE A 397 -14.95 1.97 -11.08
CA PHE A 397 -13.80 2.17 -10.18
C PHE A 397 -14.13 1.67 -8.76
N TYR A 398 -14.72 0.47 -8.68
CA TYR A 398 -15.03 -0.20 -7.42
C TYR A 398 -13.79 -0.30 -6.53
N SER A 399 -13.93 0.13 -5.28
CA SER A 399 -12.91 0.09 -4.25
C SER A 399 -13.15 -0.99 -3.21
N SER A 400 -14.41 -1.41 -3.00
CA SER A 400 -14.85 -2.34 -1.97
C SER A 400 -16.22 -2.92 -2.36
N PHE A 401 -16.56 -4.14 -1.94
CA PHE A 401 -17.92 -4.68 -2.11
C PHE A 401 -18.24 -5.82 -1.14
N ASP A 402 -19.52 -6.13 -0.95
CA ASP A 402 -19.95 -7.32 -0.22
C ASP A 402 -21.27 -7.89 -0.77
N ILE A 403 -21.58 -9.13 -0.40
CA ILE A 403 -22.78 -9.86 -0.83
C ILE A 403 -23.67 -10.09 0.40
N SER A 404 -24.98 -9.85 0.29
CA SER A 404 -25.90 -10.08 1.43
C SER A 404 -25.99 -11.57 1.77
N GLN A 405 -26.47 -11.89 2.98
CA GLN A 405 -26.56 -13.27 3.48
C GLN A 405 -27.48 -14.13 2.59
N SER A 406 -28.55 -13.53 2.06
CA SER A 406 -29.46 -14.15 1.10
C SER A 406 -28.86 -14.33 -0.29
N GLY A 407 -27.79 -13.60 -0.62
CA GLY A 407 -27.16 -13.59 -1.94
C GLY A 407 -27.95 -12.80 -2.99
N ARG A 408 -28.98 -12.05 -2.58
CA ARG A 408 -29.86 -11.29 -3.48
C ARG A 408 -29.40 -9.86 -3.72
N LYS A 409 -28.68 -9.26 -2.75
CA LYS A 409 -28.16 -7.89 -2.84
C LYS A 409 -26.64 -7.91 -2.88
N ILE A 410 -26.08 -6.97 -3.64
CA ILE A 410 -24.65 -6.67 -3.68
C ILE A 410 -24.49 -5.18 -3.36
N ILE A 411 -23.61 -4.87 -2.42
CA ILE A 411 -23.24 -3.48 -2.14
C ILE A 411 -21.81 -3.23 -2.61
N ALA A 412 -21.54 -2.11 -3.27
CA ALA A 412 -20.19 -1.74 -3.68
C ALA A 412 -19.89 -0.27 -3.43
N LEU A 413 -18.68 0.03 -3.01
CA LEU A 413 -18.14 1.39 -3.01
C LEU A 413 -17.48 1.65 -4.36
N ASN A 414 -17.82 2.78 -4.96
CA ASN A 414 -17.21 3.26 -6.20
C ASN A 414 -16.47 4.58 -5.95
N ASN A 415 -15.23 4.69 -6.46
CA ASN A 415 -14.49 5.95 -6.39
C ASN A 415 -14.84 6.84 -7.59
N ASN A 416 -15.36 8.03 -7.31
CA ASN A 416 -15.80 8.97 -8.34
C ASN A 416 -14.66 9.89 -8.76
N VAL A 417 -14.63 10.27 -10.04
CA VAL A 417 -13.57 11.12 -10.60
C VAL A 417 -13.43 12.45 -9.86
N ASP A 418 -14.53 13.00 -9.34
CA ASP A 418 -14.57 14.24 -8.55
C ASP A 418 -13.95 14.13 -7.14
N GLY A 419 -13.41 12.97 -6.80
CA GLY A 419 -12.81 12.70 -5.49
C GLY A 419 -13.80 12.29 -4.42
N THR A 420 -15.10 12.12 -4.72
CA THR A 420 -16.08 11.54 -3.80
C THR A 420 -16.09 10.01 -3.88
N GLN A 421 -16.96 9.36 -3.11
CA GLN A 421 -17.30 7.95 -3.30
C GLN A 421 -18.82 7.81 -3.37
N SER A 422 -19.31 6.77 -4.03
CA SER A 422 -20.71 6.40 -3.97
C SER A 422 -20.88 4.97 -3.45
N LEU A 423 -21.87 4.76 -2.59
CA LEU A 423 -22.35 3.44 -2.21
C LEU A 423 -23.43 3.00 -3.20
N GLN A 424 -23.21 1.91 -3.91
CA GLN A 424 -24.09 1.40 -4.96
C GLN A 424 -24.69 0.07 -4.53
N GLU A 425 -26.02 -0.02 -4.54
CA GLU A 425 -26.78 -1.24 -4.29
C GLU A 425 -27.23 -1.84 -5.61
N PHE A 426 -26.93 -3.12 -5.80
CA PHE A 426 -27.32 -3.91 -6.96
C PHE A 426 -28.12 -5.14 -6.52
N ASP A 427 -28.93 -5.67 -7.44
CA ASP A 427 -29.35 -7.07 -7.34
C ASP A 427 -28.20 -8.02 -7.70
N ASN A 428 -28.43 -9.33 -7.56
CA ASN A 428 -27.48 -10.38 -7.91
C ASN A 428 -27.14 -10.49 -9.40
N GLU A 429 -27.84 -9.73 -10.25
CA GLU A 429 -27.62 -9.59 -11.69
C GLU A 429 -26.80 -8.32 -12.03
N PHE A 430 -26.34 -7.58 -11.02
CA PHE A 430 -25.68 -6.28 -11.16
C PHE A 430 -26.55 -5.19 -11.81
N ASN A 431 -27.87 -5.27 -11.68
CA ASN A 431 -28.74 -4.12 -12.00
C ASN A 431 -28.74 -3.15 -10.81
N LEU A 432 -28.31 -1.92 -11.07
CA LEU A 432 -28.28 -0.86 -10.05
C LEU A 432 -29.71 -0.56 -9.58
N LYS A 433 -29.92 -0.63 -8.26
CA LYS A 433 -31.20 -0.30 -7.62
C LYS A 433 -31.15 1.06 -6.94
N LYS A 434 -30.07 1.34 -6.22
CA LYS A 434 -29.87 2.59 -5.48
C LYS A 434 -28.41 3.02 -5.52
N SER A 435 -28.16 4.32 -5.42
CA SER A 435 -26.83 4.91 -5.29
C SER A 435 -26.86 6.07 -4.32
N PHE A 436 -25.89 6.13 -3.41
CA PHE A 436 -25.78 7.16 -2.39
C PHE A 436 -24.42 7.83 -2.47
N ASP A 437 -24.40 9.16 -2.45
CA ASP A 437 -23.17 9.93 -2.39
C ASP A 437 -22.59 9.90 -0.98
N LEU A 438 -21.32 9.52 -0.88
CA LEU A 438 -20.56 9.51 0.34
C LEU A 438 -19.53 10.63 0.32
N ARG A 439 -19.63 11.54 1.30
CA ARG A 439 -18.77 12.72 1.44
C ARG A 439 -18.10 12.78 2.82
N GLY A 440 -17.13 13.70 2.95
CA GLY A 440 -16.47 14.02 4.22
C GLY A 440 -15.46 12.99 4.72
N GLY A 441 -14.99 12.08 3.86
CA GLY A 441 -13.99 11.07 4.20
C GLY A 441 -13.86 9.99 3.12
N VAL A 442 -13.01 9.00 3.39
CA VAL A 442 -12.88 7.78 2.60
C VAL A 442 -13.54 6.63 3.34
N TYR A 443 -14.47 5.96 2.67
CA TYR A 443 -15.19 4.80 3.17
C TYR A 443 -14.50 3.53 2.66
N SER A 444 -14.39 2.54 3.52
CA SER A 444 -13.72 1.27 3.24
C SER A 444 -14.31 0.13 4.08
N SER A 445 -13.92 -1.11 3.76
CA SER A 445 -14.29 -2.31 4.52
C SER A 445 -15.79 -2.52 4.67
N ILE A 446 -16.58 -2.13 3.66
CA ILE A 446 -18.04 -2.26 3.71
C ILE A 446 -18.43 -3.75 3.72
N LYS A 447 -19.28 -4.14 4.67
CA LYS A 447 -19.76 -5.51 4.84
C LYS A 447 -21.20 -5.55 5.32
N PHE A 448 -21.96 -6.57 4.91
CA PHE A 448 -23.27 -6.84 5.48
C PHE A 448 -23.15 -7.40 6.91
N VAL A 449 -23.96 -6.85 7.81
CA VAL A 449 -24.20 -7.41 9.16
C VAL A 449 -25.55 -8.15 9.18
N SER A 450 -26.53 -7.64 8.44
CA SER A 450 -27.83 -8.27 8.15
C SER A 450 -28.25 -7.94 6.71
N GLU A 451 -29.46 -8.30 6.27
CA GLU A 451 -29.93 -7.97 4.91
C GLU A 451 -30.05 -6.46 4.62
N ASN A 452 -30.22 -5.64 5.67
CA ASN A 452 -30.44 -4.20 5.54
C ASN A 452 -29.41 -3.35 6.31
N ASN A 453 -28.53 -3.97 7.11
CA ASN A 453 -27.50 -3.24 7.86
C ASN A 453 -26.10 -3.54 7.33
N LEU A 454 -25.31 -2.50 7.13
CA LEU A 454 -23.90 -2.58 6.77
C LEU A 454 -23.02 -2.11 7.92
N ILE A 455 -21.81 -2.65 8.00
CA ILE A 455 -20.71 -2.09 8.78
C ILE A 455 -19.60 -1.61 7.83
N GLY A 456 -18.92 -0.54 8.20
CA GLY A 456 -17.75 -0.06 7.46
C GLY A 456 -16.86 0.86 8.29
N ILE A 457 -15.79 1.36 7.67
CA ILE A 457 -14.90 2.37 8.25
C ILE A 457 -14.99 3.63 7.40
N LYS A 458 -15.16 4.78 8.06
CA LYS A 458 -14.94 6.10 7.48
C LYS A 458 -13.61 6.63 8.02
N THR A 459 -12.68 6.97 7.13
CA THR A 459 -11.42 7.64 7.47
C THR A 459 -11.50 9.11 7.07
N SER A 460 -11.28 10.02 8.02
CA SER A 460 -11.26 11.45 7.77
C SER A 460 -10.25 12.14 8.70
N ARG A 461 -9.36 12.96 8.13
CA ARG A 461 -8.35 13.73 8.88
C ARG A 461 -7.54 12.89 9.89
N GLY A 462 -7.18 11.66 9.53
CA GLY A 462 -6.41 10.77 10.41
C GLY A 462 -7.22 9.95 11.41
N ILE A 463 -8.53 10.21 11.49
CA ILE A 463 -9.45 9.51 12.39
C ILE A 463 -10.21 8.44 11.61
N LYS A 464 -10.29 7.24 12.18
CA LYS A 464 -11.10 6.12 11.68
C LYS A 464 -12.31 5.94 12.57
N THR A 465 -13.48 6.00 11.95
CA THR A 465 -14.77 5.80 12.60
C THR A 465 -15.44 4.56 12.03
N VAL A 466 -15.69 3.56 12.87
CA VAL A 466 -16.52 2.39 12.54
C VAL A 466 -17.97 2.83 12.59
N PHE A 467 -18.71 2.60 11.50
CA PHE A 467 -20.12 2.95 11.40
C PHE A 467 -20.98 1.72 11.09
N LEU A 468 -22.23 1.76 11.54
CA LEU A 468 -23.32 0.98 10.99
C LEU A 468 -24.18 1.87 10.09
N LEU A 469 -24.65 1.30 8.98
CA LEU A 469 -25.54 1.98 8.03
C LEU A 469 -26.79 1.14 7.83
N ASP A 470 -27.94 1.72 8.14
CA ASP A 470 -29.26 1.17 7.79
C ASP A 470 -29.58 1.56 6.33
N LEU A 471 -29.75 0.58 5.46
CA LEU A 471 -29.99 0.76 4.02
C LEU A 471 -31.42 1.22 3.68
N ASP A 472 -32.38 1.08 4.59
CA ASP A 472 -33.75 1.52 4.36
C ASP A 472 -33.94 2.97 4.84
N ARG A 473 -33.39 3.30 6.01
CA ARG A 473 -33.46 4.63 6.63
C ARG A 473 -32.36 5.58 6.14
N HIS A 474 -31.27 5.04 5.59
CA HIS A 474 -30.05 5.77 5.24
C HIS A 474 -29.43 6.53 6.41
N SER A 475 -29.53 5.98 7.62
CA SER A 475 -28.97 6.55 8.84
C SER A 475 -27.65 5.88 9.22
N PHE A 476 -26.68 6.68 9.67
CA PHE A 476 -25.40 6.20 10.18
C PHE A 476 -25.39 6.21 11.71
N ASP A 477 -25.03 5.07 12.30
CA ASP A 477 -24.71 4.96 13.73
C ASP A 477 -23.20 4.78 13.89
N TYR A 478 -22.54 5.66 14.64
CA TYR A 478 -21.09 5.59 14.86
C TYR A 478 -20.78 4.77 16.11
N ILE A 479 -20.04 3.67 15.93
CA ILE A 479 -19.80 2.66 16.98
C ILE A 479 -18.50 2.91 17.73
N LYS A 480 -17.45 3.29 17.01
CA LYS A 480 -16.12 3.53 17.59
C LYS A 480 -15.36 4.51 16.73
N GLU A 481 -14.71 5.48 17.36
CA GLU A 481 -13.79 6.43 16.74
C GLU A 481 -12.39 6.27 17.32
N THR A 482 -11.35 6.38 16.50
CA THR A 482 -9.96 6.29 16.98
C THR A 482 -8.95 6.87 15.99
N SER A 483 -7.82 7.38 16.51
CA SER A 483 -6.64 7.77 15.73
C SER A 483 -5.71 6.61 15.37
N LYS A 484 -5.94 5.40 15.93
CA LYS A 484 -5.14 4.21 15.64
C LYS A 484 -5.50 3.60 14.28
N ASN A 485 -4.58 2.81 13.73
CA ASN A 485 -4.84 2.06 12.50
C ASN A 485 -5.71 0.84 12.77
N ILE A 486 -7.01 0.95 12.45
CA ILE A 486 -7.93 -0.17 12.56
C ILE A 486 -8.29 -0.77 11.18
N GLY A 487 -8.59 -2.07 11.16
CA GLY A 487 -9.04 -2.82 9.99
C GLY A 487 -9.99 -3.98 10.30
N TRP A 488 -10.58 -4.57 9.27
CA TRP A 488 -11.47 -5.74 9.32
C TRP A 488 -12.63 -5.71 10.35
N PRO A 489 -13.39 -4.60 10.49
CA PRO A 489 -14.41 -4.47 11.52
C PRO A 489 -15.55 -5.47 11.31
N SER A 490 -15.90 -6.27 12.30
CA SER A 490 -17.00 -7.23 12.24
C SER A 490 -17.84 -7.10 13.50
N LEU A 491 -19.16 -7.12 13.37
CA LEU A 491 -20.06 -6.97 14.51
C LEU A 491 -20.80 -8.29 14.76
N LYS A 492 -20.80 -8.73 16.01
CA LYS A 492 -21.63 -9.84 16.50
C LYS A 492 -22.18 -9.46 17.87
N GLU A 493 -23.50 -9.35 17.98
CA GLU A 493 -24.17 -8.86 19.20
C GLU A 493 -23.60 -7.48 19.60
N ASP A 494 -23.23 -7.30 20.87
CA ASP A 494 -22.64 -6.07 21.41
C ASP A 494 -21.11 -5.97 21.22
N TRP A 495 -20.51 -6.86 20.42
CA TRP A 495 -19.05 -6.96 20.28
C TRP A 495 -18.59 -6.60 18.86
N LEU A 496 -17.85 -5.50 18.78
CA LEU A 496 -17.11 -5.12 17.58
C LEU A 496 -15.72 -5.77 17.62
N VAL A 497 -15.43 -6.60 16.63
CA VAL A 497 -14.12 -7.21 16.42
C VAL A 497 -13.38 -6.47 15.31
N TYR A 498 -12.13 -6.08 15.56
CA TYR A 498 -11.29 -5.40 14.57
C TYR A 498 -9.82 -5.75 14.81
N SER A 499 -8.93 -5.44 13.86
CA SER A 499 -7.49 -5.52 14.10
C SER A 499 -6.86 -4.14 14.28
N SER A 500 -5.81 -4.07 15.09
CA SER A 500 -4.99 -2.87 15.28
C SER A 500 -3.58 -3.24 15.73
N ASP A 501 -2.66 -2.27 15.71
CA ASP A 501 -1.35 -2.41 16.35
C ASP A 501 -1.48 -2.52 17.88
N ASN A 502 -0.70 -3.45 18.45
CA ASN A 502 -0.41 -3.58 19.86
C ASN A 502 1.09 -3.93 20.01
N LYS A 503 1.90 -2.97 20.48
CA LYS A 503 3.35 -3.14 20.71
C LYS A 503 4.13 -3.57 19.45
N GLY A 504 3.77 -3.03 18.28
CA GLY A 504 4.45 -3.30 17.01
C GLY A 504 4.07 -4.62 16.35
N LEU A 505 2.99 -5.26 16.82
CA LEU A 505 2.36 -6.45 16.23
C LEU A 505 0.89 -6.17 16.01
N GLU A 506 0.31 -6.81 15.00
CA GLU A 506 -1.12 -6.73 14.81
C GLU A 506 -1.85 -7.68 15.76
N GLU A 507 -2.91 -7.19 16.39
CA GLU A 507 -3.72 -7.94 17.32
C GLU A 507 -5.20 -7.80 16.98
N ILE A 508 -5.98 -8.80 17.39
CA ILE A 508 -7.43 -8.78 17.31
C ILE A 508 -8.01 -8.19 18.59
N PHE A 509 -8.77 -7.12 18.41
CA PHE A 509 -9.46 -6.40 19.47
C PHE A 509 -10.94 -6.79 19.50
N PHE A 510 -11.48 -6.88 20.71
CA PHE A 510 -12.88 -7.10 21.02
C PHE A 510 -13.39 -5.89 21.82
N TYR A 511 -14.06 -4.98 21.13
CA TYR A 511 -14.67 -3.79 21.72
C TYR A 511 -16.10 -4.10 22.15
N ASN A 512 -16.38 -3.92 23.44
CA ASN A 512 -17.73 -4.03 23.97
C ASN A 512 -18.43 -2.68 23.82
N ILE A 513 -19.50 -2.63 23.02
CA ILE A 513 -20.20 -1.38 22.71
C ILE A 513 -20.90 -0.80 23.94
N LYS A 514 -21.40 -1.65 24.85
CA LYS A 514 -22.11 -1.20 26.06
C LYS A 514 -21.18 -0.58 27.08
N SER A 515 -20.00 -1.17 27.30
CA SER A 515 -19.04 -0.68 28.30
C SER A 515 -18.01 0.30 27.74
N GLY A 516 -17.88 0.39 26.41
CA GLY A 516 -16.92 1.26 25.75
C GLY A 516 -15.46 0.81 25.88
N LYS A 517 -15.22 -0.48 26.18
CA LYS A 517 -13.89 -1.01 26.53
C LYS A 517 -13.34 -1.98 25.50
N ASP A 518 -12.04 -1.86 25.24
CA ASP A 518 -11.27 -2.75 24.37
C ASP A 518 -10.68 -3.93 25.14
N HIS A 519 -10.69 -5.10 24.51
CA HIS A 519 -10.14 -6.33 25.05
C HIS A 519 -9.35 -7.09 23.99
N ILE A 520 -8.42 -7.93 24.43
CA ILE A 520 -7.65 -8.84 23.57
C ILE A 520 -7.64 -10.25 24.15
N ILE A 521 -7.33 -11.24 23.30
CA ILE A 521 -6.95 -12.58 23.76
C ILE A 521 -5.44 -12.55 24.07
N PRO A 522 -4.98 -12.87 25.30
CA PRO A 522 -3.56 -12.82 25.64
C PRO A 522 -2.73 -13.87 24.87
N GLY A 523 -1.40 -13.82 25.04
CA GLY A 523 -0.48 -14.84 24.50
C GLY A 523 -0.08 -14.68 23.02
N ASN A 524 -0.16 -13.46 22.47
CA ASN A 524 0.25 -13.20 21.09
C ASN A 524 1.68 -12.62 21.01
N THR A 525 2.58 -13.36 20.39
CA THR A 525 4.00 -12.98 20.18
C THR A 525 4.33 -12.71 18.70
N ILE A 526 3.44 -13.10 17.76
CA ILE A 526 3.69 -13.09 16.30
C ILE A 526 2.81 -12.07 15.56
N GLY A 527 1.65 -11.77 16.11
CA GLY A 527 0.60 -10.98 15.49
C GLY A 527 -0.48 -11.86 14.84
N ARG A 528 -1.74 -11.48 15.01
CA ARG A 528 -2.93 -12.15 14.47
C ARG A 528 -3.55 -11.27 13.38
N TYR A 529 -3.34 -11.65 12.13
CA TYR A 529 -3.68 -10.84 10.95
C TYR A 529 -4.96 -11.34 10.28
N TYR A 530 -5.64 -10.45 9.55
CA TYR A 530 -6.79 -10.80 8.69
C TYR A 530 -7.93 -11.55 9.43
N PRO A 531 -8.42 -11.05 10.58
CA PRO A 531 -9.41 -11.77 11.37
C PRO A 531 -10.77 -11.88 10.67
N SER A 532 -11.46 -13.00 10.90
CA SER A 532 -12.87 -13.17 10.58
C SER A 532 -13.59 -14.04 11.62
N ILE A 533 -14.81 -13.66 11.97
CA ILE A 533 -15.65 -14.40 12.92
C ILE A 533 -16.40 -15.51 12.18
N SER A 534 -16.54 -16.68 12.80
CA SER A 534 -17.43 -17.75 12.36
C SER A 534 -18.89 -17.30 12.35
N GLN A 535 -19.73 -17.97 11.57
CA GLN A 535 -21.15 -17.64 11.42
C GLN A 535 -21.90 -17.77 12.76
N ASP A 536 -21.59 -18.81 13.53
CA ASP A 536 -22.14 -19.03 14.87
C ASP A 536 -21.59 -18.07 15.93
N GLY A 537 -20.51 -17.33 15.64
CA GLY A 537 -19.87 -16.41 16.57
C GLY A 537 -18.99 -17.08 17.65
N LYS A 538 -18.76 -18.38 17.56
CA LYS A 538 -17.98 -19.14 18.56
C LYS A 538 -16.48 -19.13 18.30
N PHE A 539 -16.06 -18.88 17.06
CA PHE A 539 -14.66 -18.97 16.66
C PHE A 539 -14.20 -17.73 15.91
N ILE A 540 -12.90 -17.49 15.97
CA ILE A 540 -12.20 -16.52 15.16
C ILE A 540 -11.13 -17.20 14.33
N TYR A 541 -11.18 -16.96 13.02
CA TYR A 541 -10.16 -17.35 12.07
C TYR A 541 -9.22 -16.19 11.83
N PHE A 542 -7.93 -16.46 11.70
CA PHE A 542 -6.92 -15.45 11.43
C PHE A 542 -5.71 -16.10 10.74
N SER A 543 -4.86 -15.26 10.16
CA SER A 543 -3.59 -15.65 9.59
C SER A 543 -2.45 -15.28 10.54
N GLU A 544 -1.53 -16.21 10.76
CA GLU A 544 -0.34 -15.98 11.59
C GLU A 544 0.93 -16.28 10.79
N MET A 545 1.95 -15.43 10.93
CA MET A 545 3.16 -15.54 10.14
C MET A 545 4.04 -16.69 10.62
N THR A 546 4.45 -17.58 9.72
CA THR A 546 5.44 -18.63 9.98
C THR A 546 6.65 -18.48 9.07
N LYS A 547 7.67 -19.33 9.25
CA LYS A 547 8.85 -19.36 8.38
C LYS A 547 8.53 -19.55 6.89
N ASN A 548 7.37 -20.11 6.57
CA ASN A 548 6.93 -20.40 5.19
C ASN A 548 5.81 -19.47 4.71
N GLY A 549 5.57 -18.36 5.38
CA GLY A 549 4.48 -17.42 5.09
C GLY A 549 3.32 -17.56 6.07
N PHE A 550 2.21 -16.88 5.79
CA PHE A 550 1.02 -16.98 6.63
C PHE A 550 0.38 -18.38 6.60
N ASP A 551 0.02 -18.91 7.76
CA ASP A 551 -0.86 -20.06 7.93
C ASP A 551 -2.18 -19.62 8.58
N ILE A 552 -3.28 -20.31 8.27
CA ILE A 552 -4.60 -20.02 8.86
C ILE A 552 -4.76 -20.80 10.16
N LYS A 553 -5.15 -20.08 11.21
CA LYS A 553 -5.38 -20.59 12.56
C LYS A 553 -6.80 -20.26 13.02
N LYS A 554 -7.23 -20.97 14.07
CA LYS A 554 -8.57 -20.86 14.66
C LYS A 554 -8.43 -20.80 16.17
N LEU A 555 -9.19 -19.90 16.80
CA LEU A 555 -9.35 -19.83 18.26
C LEU A 555 -10.84 -19.81 18.62
N GLU A 556 -11.18 -20.38 19.77
CA GLU A 556 -12.49 -20.23 20.39
C GLU A 556 -12.59 -18.85 21.05
N ILE A 557 -13.75 -18.20 20.86
CA ILE A 557 -14.07 -16.92 21.47
C ILE A 557 -14.58 -17.20 22.89
N ASN A 558 -13.66 -17.33 23.84
CA ASN A 558 -13.98 -17.39 25.25
C ASN A 558 -13.88 -15.99 25.88
N LYS A 559 -15.03 -15.33 26.06
CA LYS A 559 -15.12 -13.97 26.65
C LYS A 559 -14.51 -13.90 28.06
N GLY A 560 -14.47 -14.99 28.83
CA GLY A 560 -13.83 -15.04 30.15
C GLY A 560 -12.30 -15.00 30.11
N ALA A 561 -11.69 -15.31 28.96
CA ALA A 561 -10.24 -15.22 28.75
C ALA A 561 -9.80 -13.84 28.24
N PHE A 562 -10.74 -12.92 28.01
CA PHE A 562 -10.43 -11.59 27.50
C PHE A 562 -9.71 -10.76 28.56
N LYS A 563 -8.62 -10.12 28.15
CA LYS A 563 -7.93 -9.13 28.96
C LYS A 563 -8.34 -7.74 28.48
N GLN A 564 -8.97 -6.96 29.36
CA GLN A 564 -9.19 -5.54 29.11
C GLN A 564 -7.84 -4.85 28.93
N ILE A 565 -7.74 -3.97 27.95
CA ILE A 565 -6.58 -3.12 27.75
C ILE A 565 -7.05 -1.69 27.56
N ASP A 566 -6.32 -0.77 28.15
CA ASP A 566 -6.56 0.64 27.92
C ASP A 566 -5.92 1.01 26.59
N PHE A 567 -6.77 1.34 25.64
CA PHE A 567 -6.37 1.81 24.33
C PHE A 567 -5.91 3.26 24.48
N ILE A 568 -4.73 3.46 25.07
CA ILE A 568 -4.20 4.80 25.32
C ILE A 568 -4.03 5.50 23.97
N GLU A 569 -4.87 6.50 23.73
CA GLU A 569 -4.71 7.45 22.65
C GLU A 569 -3.40 8.20 22.92
N MET A 570 -2.44 8.07 21.99
CA MET A 570 -1.20 8.85 22.02
C MET A 570 -1.40 10.10 21.19
#